data_AF-A0A0U3R3Y5-F1
#
_entry.id   AF-A0A0U3R3Y5-F1
#
_cell.length_a   1.000
_cell.length_b   1.000
_cell.length_c   1.000
_cell.angle_alpha   90.00
_cell.angle_beta   90.00
_cell.angle_gamma   90.00
#
_symmetry.space_group_name_H-M   'P 1'
#
loop_
_entity.id
_entity.type
_entity.pdbx_description
1 polymer ?
#
loop_
_entity_poly.entity_id
_entity_poly.type
_entity_poly.pdbx_seq_one_letter_code
_entity_poly.pdbx_strand_id
1 'polypeptide(L)'
;MNPYAVEAALLTGGRIVWGPSGHAAYHGEIMGGLGSWGRPGMAMPGSPDAGVQVTDETGQLTSAARNVLDLIGDHDAVFATSHLGPHEILAVLAYAKPRGIKVLVNHVFYLPRVDEEFLGKVVAAGGLIEIVSGVMLVPKLQKDLDYTYSRLVATIQRFGAESFILASDGGSVDLALWPYEQLRMFARLLLNAGLKEPELDLTLRTNPARLIGLPV
;
A
#
# COMPACT_ATOMS: atom_id res chain seq x y z
N MET A 1 -14.88 1.21 -8.76
CA MET A 1 -14.83 2.05 -7.54
C MET A 1 -16.26 2.40 -7.12
N ASN A 2 -16.59 2.35 -5.83
CA ASN A 2 -17.94 2.60 -5.32
C ASN A 2 -17.94 3.80 -4.33
N PRO A 3 -18.27 5.02 -4.78
CA PRO A 3 -18.30 6.21 -3.93
C PRO A 3 -19.26 6.08 -2.74
N TYR A 4 -20.42 5.46 -2.91
CA TYR A 4 -21.42 5.32 -1.84
C TYR A 4 -20.93 4.42 -0.70
N ALA A 5 -20.24 3.33 -1.02
CA ALA A 5 -19.65 2.47 0.00
C ALA A 5 -18.52 3.19 0.77
N VAL A 6 -17.74 4.02 0.07
CA VAL A 6 -16.69 4.84 0.66
C VAL A 6 -17.28 5.89 1.60
N GLU A 7 -18.26 6.66 1.13
CA GLU A 7 -18.95 7.68 1.94
C GLU A 7 -19.56 7.08 3.20
N ALA A 8 -20.27 5.95 3.07
CA ALA A 8 -20.82 5.24 4.23
C ALA A 8 -19.73 4.83 5.24
N ALA A 9 -18.58 4.31 4.78
CA ALA A 9 -17.47 3.96 5.64
C ALA A 9 -16.87 5.19 6.35
N LEU A 10 -16.66 6.29 5.63
CA LEU A 10 -16.12 7.53 6.17
C LEU A 10 -17.07 8.17 7.22
N LEU A 11 -18.38 8.18 6.95
CA LEU A 11 -19.39 8.68 7.89
C LEU A 11 -19.47 7.88 9.20
N THR A 12 -19.06 6.61 9.17
CA THR A 12 -19.00 5.75 10.37
C THR A 12 -17.65 5.78 11.09
N GLY A 13 -16.74 6.67 10.68
CA GLY A 13 -15.43 6.87 11.32
C GLY A 13 -14.28 6.09 10.69
N GLY A 14 -14.48 5.50 9.51
CA GLY A 14 -13.39 4.96 8.70
C GLY A 14 -12.37 6.05 8.35
N ARG A 15 -11.08 5.71 8.42
CA ARG A 15 -9.97 6.66 8.16
C ARG A 15 -9.06 6.25 7.00
N ILE A 16 -9.19 5.01 6.53
CA ILE A 16 -8.42 4.47 5.40
C ILE A 16 -9.40 3.80 4.45
N VAL A 17 -9.29 4.16 3.17
CA VAL A 17 -10.02 3.53 2.07
C VAL A 17 -9.01 2.80 1.20
N TRP A 18 -9.16 1.49 1.09
CA TRP A 18 -8.34 0.68 0.20
C TRP A 18 -8.88 0.73 -1.22
N GLY A 19 -7.98 0.97 -2.16
CA GLY A 19 -8.23 0.84 -3.58
C GLY A 19 -8.49 -0.61 -3.99
N PRO A 20 -8.65 -0.86 -5.30
CA PRO A 20 -8.78 -2.22 -5.82
C PRO A 20 -7.59 -3.10 -5.41
N SER A 21 -7.87 -4.26 -4.83
CA SER A 21 -6.87 -5.27 -4.45
C SER A 21 -6.93 -6.48 -5.40
N GLY A 22 -7.53 -7.61 -4.99
CA GLY A 22 -7.62 -8.80 -5.83
C GLY A 22 -8.38 -8.58 -7.14
N HIS A 23 -9.26 -7.57 -7.20
CA HIS A 23 -9.97 -7.21 -8.43
C HIS A 23 -9.28 -6.12 -9.26
N ALA A 24 -8.10 -5.63 -8.88
CA ALA A 24 -7.37 -4.65 -9.70
C ALA A 24 -6.92 -5.27 -11.04
N ALA A 25 -6.93 -4.50 -12.13
CA ALA A 25 -6.41 -4.97 -13.41
C ALA A 25 -4.94 -5.42 -13.31
N TYR A 26 -4.11 -4.61 -12.65
CA TYR A 26 -2.69 -4.93 -12.45
C TYR A 26 -2.49 -6.17 -11.55
N HIS A 27 -3.38 -6.43 -10.58
CA HIS A 27 -3.35 -7.70 -9.85
C HIS A 27 -3.57 -8.90 -10.78
N GLY A 28 -4.59 -8.84 -11.63
CA GLY A 28 -4.89 -9.90 -12.59
C GLY A 28 -3.74 -10.16 -13.56
N GLU A 29 -3.09 -9.09 -14.03
CA GLU A 29 -1.89 -9.16 -14.88
C GLU A 29 -0.74 -9.91 -14.20
N ILE A 30 -0.42 -9.55 -12.95
CA ILE A 30 0.73 -10.13 -12.23
C ILE A 30 0.44 -11.52 -11.67
N MET A 31 -0.78 -11.78 -11.21
CA MET A 31 -1.16 -13.03 -10.54
C MET A 31 -1.78 -14.07 -11.49
N GLY A 32 -2.09 -13.68 -12.72
CA GLY A 32 -2.70 -14.55 -13.73
C GLY A 32 -4.19 -14.82 -13.52
N GLY A 33 -4.85 -14.08 -12.62
CA GLY A 33 -6.27 -14.22 -12.32
C GLY A 33 -6.79 -13.10 -11.41
N LEU A 34 -8.06 -12.74 -11.59
CA LEU A 34 -8.74 -11.77 -10.72
C LEU A 34 -9.35 -12.47 -9.51
N GLY A 35 -9.34 -11.78 -8.37
CA GLY A 35 -9.94 -12.22 -7.13
C GLY A 35 -9.26 -13.45 -6.52
N SER A 36 -8.07 -13.82 -6.96
CA SER A 36 -7.36 -15.00 -6.47
C SER A 36 -5.85 -14.79 -6.48
N TRP A 37 -5.18 -15.42 -5.52
CA TRP A 37 -3.72 -15.43 -5.42
C TRP A 37 -3.11 -16.72 -5.98
N GLY A 38 -3.82 -17.39 -6.91
CA GLY A 38 -3.43 -18.70 -7.42
C GLY A 38 -3.49 -19.80 -6.36
N ARG A 39 -4.30 -19.60 -5.31
CA ARG A 39 -4.42 -20.51 -4.16
C ARG A 39 -5.85 -21.06 -4.05
N PRO A 40 -6.04 -22.39 -4.00
CA PRO A 40 -7.34 -22.98 -3.74
C PRO A 40 -7.94 -22.44 -2.43
N GLY A 41 -9.19 -21.98 -2.48
CA GLY A 41 -9.91 -21.45 -1.31
C GLY A 41 -9.62 -19.99 -0.94
N MET A 42 -8.62 -19.35 -1.54
CA MET A 42 -8.36 -17.90 -1.37
C MET A 42 -8.92 -17.14 -2.57
N ALA A 43 -10.25 -17.10 -2.65
CA ALA A 43 -11.00 -16.39 -3.68
C ALA A 43 -11.82 -15.25 -3.05
N MET A 44 -11.67 -14.03 -3.58
CA MET A 44 -12.54 -12.92 -3.24
C MET A 44 -13.94 -13.15 -3.79
N PRO A 45 -14.98 -12.70 -3.07
CA PRO A 45 -16.33 -12.72 -3.59
C PRO A 45 -16.45 -11.75 -4.78
N GLY A 46 -17.24 -12.14 -5.76
CA GLY A 46 -17.37 -11.43 -7.03
C GLY A 46 -16.63 -12.15 -8.15
N SER A 47 -17.06 -11.92 -9.38
CA SER A 47 -16.46 -12.49 -10.58
C SER A 47 -16.49 -11.42 -11.66
N PRO A 48 -15.63 -10.40 -11.54
CA PRO A 48 -15.61 -9.33 -12.52
C PRO A 48 -15.09 -9.85 -13.85
N ASP A 49 -15.76 -9.49 -14.95
CA ASP A 49 -15.35 -9.86 -16.31
C ASP A 49 -14.02 -9.21 -16.71
N ALA A 50 -13.69 -8.07 -16.09
CA ALA A 50 -12.44 -7.34 -16.28
C ALA A 50 -11.94 -6.73 -14.97
N GLY A 51 -10.63 -6.55 -14.85
CA GLY A 51 -10.04 -5.95 -13.66
C GLY A 51 -10.44 -4.47 -13.52
N VAL A 52 -10.63 -4.04 -12.29
CA VAL A 52 -10.92 -2.65 -11.96
C VAL A 52 -9.70 -1.80 -12.26
N GLN A 53 -9.87 -0.82 -13.13
CA GLN A 53 -8.92 0.27 -13.36
C GLN A 53 -9.48 1.55 -12.73
N VAL A 54 -8.57 2.41 -12.23
CA VAL A 54 -8.94 3.75 -11.74
C VAL A 54 -8.68 4.83 -12.78
N THR A 55 -7.94 4.51 -13.85
CA THR A 55 -7.77 5.37 -15.02
C THR A 55 -8.59 4.88 -16.22
N ASP A 56 -8.95 5.78 -17.12
CA ASP A 56 -9.49 5.49 -18.44
C ASP A 56 -8.38 5.17 -19.46
N GLU A 57 -8.77 4.91 -20.70
CA GLU A 57 -7.87 4.62 -21.82
C GLU A 57 -6.90 5.76 -22.17
N THR A 58 -7.17 6.98 -21.71
CA THR A 58 -6.28 8.15 -21.89
C THR A 58 -5.29 8.32 -20.74
N GLY A 59 -5.36 7.45 -19.73
CA GLY A 59 -4.55 7.53 -18.52
C GLY A 59 -5.05 8.56 -17.52
N GLN A 60 -6.23 9.15 -17.72
CA GLN A 60 -6.85 10.07 -16.78
C GLN A 60 -7.67 9.31 -15.75
N LEU A 61 -7.78 9.82 -14.52
CA LEU A 61 -8.62 9.18 -13.52
C LEU A 61 -10.08 9.15 -13.98
N THR A 62 -10.73 8.00 -13.81
CA THR A 62 -12.17 7.86 -14.03
C THR A 62 -12.95 8.78 -13.09
N SER A 63 -14.18 9.15 -13.49
CA SER A 63 -15.07 9.94 -12.63
C SER A 63 -15.33 9.27 -11.28
N ALA A 64 -15.47 7.92 -11.26
CA ALA A 64 -15.66 7.18 -10.03
C ALA A 64 -14.43 7.23 -9.11
N ALA A 65 -13.21 7.21 -9.66
CA ALA A 65 -11.99 7.35 -8.88
C ALA A 65 -11.85 8.76 -8.31
N ARG A 66 -12.12 9.80 -9.12
CA ARG A 66 -12.11 11.21 -8.65
C ARG A 66 -13.10 11.43 -7.50
N ASN A 67 -14.35 10.99 -7.65
CA ASN A 67 -15.36 11.13 -6.60
C ASN A 67 -14.93 10.44 -5.29
N VAL A 68 -14.32 9.26 -5.36
CA VAL A 68 -13.79 8.58 -4.17
C VAL A 68 -12.63 9.37 -3.54
N LEU A 69 -11.70 9.87 -4.34
CA LEU A 69 -10.56 10.64 -3.84
C LEU A 69 -11.02 11.97 -3.22
N ASP A 70 -11.99 12.65 -3.81
CA ASP A 70 -12.57 13.88 -3.28
C ASP A 70 -13.26 13.61 -1.92
N LEU A 71 -14.08 12.56 -1.82
CA LEU A 71 -14.67 12.14 -0.53
C LEU A 71 -13.59 11.86 0.54
N ILE A 72 -12.51 11.18 0.17
CA ILE A 72 -11.39 10.91 1.09
C ILE A 72 -10.75 12.23 1.56
N GLY A 73 -10.57 13.19 0.66
CA GLY A 73 -10.08 14.54 0.99
C GLY A 73 -11.00 15.30 1.93
N ASP A 74 -12.30 15.32 1.64
CA ASP A 74 -13.33 16.01 2.44
C ASP A 74 -13.41 15.48 3.88
N HIS A 75 -13.07 14.20 4.08
CA HIS A 75 -13.08 13.54 5.39
C HIS A 75 -11.70 13.46 6.07
N ASP A 76 -10.66 14.09 5.52
CA ASP A 76 -9.27 13.99 6.01
C ASP A 76 -8.80 12.53 6.18
N ALA A 77 -9.27 11.65 5.31
CA ALA A 77 -8.95 10.23 5.30
C ALA A 77 -7.75 9.92 4.39
N VAL A 78 -7.42 8.63 4.28
CA VAL A 78 -6.27 8.15 3.50
C VAL A 78 -6.76 7.25 2.37
N PHE A 79 -6.25 7.46 1.16
CA PHE A 79 -6.36 6.48 0.10
C PHE A 79 -5.15 5.55 0.11
N ALA A 80 -5.34 4.26 0.37
CA ALA A 80 -4.27 3.27 0.17
C ALA A 80 -4.42 2.62 -1.21
N THR A 81 -3.33 2.57 -1.98
CA THR A 81 -3.40 2.21 -3.41
C THR A 81 -3.68 0.74 -3.67
N SER A 82 -3.46 -0.13 -2.70
CA SER A 82 -3.57 -1.58 -2.85
C SER A 82 -2.85 -2.05 -4.12
N HIS A 83 -3.51 -2.82 -4.99
CA HIS A 83 -2.86 -3.46 -6.14
C HIS A 83 -2.97 -2.66 -7.44
N LEU A 84 -3.15 -1.34 -7.35
CA LEU A 84 -3.11 -0.47 -8.53
C LEU A 84 -1.75 -0.57 -9.25
N GLY A 85 -1.77 -0.41 -10.57
CA GLY A 85 -0.56 -0.38 -11.37
C GLY A 85 0.27 0.90 -11.14
N PRO A 86 1.58 0.90 -11.46
CA PRO A 86 2.44 2.07 -11.28
C PRO A 86 1.89 3.35 -11.96
N HIS A 87 1.36 3.25 -13.17
CA HIS A 87 0.80 4.39 -13.89
C HIS A 87 -0.45 4.96 -13.21
N GLU A 88 -1.33 4.09 -12.71
CA GLU A 88 -2.54 4.47 -11.97
C GLU A 88 -2.17 5.17 -10.65
N ILE A 89 -1.18 4.65 -9.93
CA ILE A 89 -0.70 5.25 -8.68
C ILE A 89 -0.16 6.66 -8.93
N LEU A 90 0.61 6.87 -10.00
CA LEU A 90 1.10 8.21 -10.34
C LEU A 90 -0.03 9.17 -10.72
N ALA A 91 -1.07 8.70 -11.41
CA ALA A 91 -2.26 9.50 -11.71
C ALA A 91 -3.04 9.89 -10.43
N VAL A 92 -3.19 8.95 -9.50
CA VAL A 92 -3.77 9.19 -8.16
C VAL A 92 -2.97 10.26 -7.41
N LEU A 93 -1.64 10.09 -7.33
CA LEU A 93 -0.75 11.03 -6.64
C LEU A 93 -0.80 12.43 -7.25
N ALA A 94 -0.79 12.53 -8.58
CA ALA A 94 -0.89 13.81 -9.28
C ALA A 94 -2.21 14.53 -9.01
N TYR A 95 -3.32 13.77 -8.88
CA TYR A 95 -4.62 14.33 -8.53
C TYR A 95 -4.71 14.74 -7.05
N ALA A 96 -4.15 13.91 -6.17
CA ALA A 96 -4.23 14.03 -4.72
C ALA A 96 -3.39 15.19 -4.15
N LYS A 97 -2.15 15.35 -4.63
CA LYS A 97 -1.19 16.33 -4.12
C LYS A 97 -1.74 17.77 -4.05
N PRO A 98 -2.29 18.38 -5.12
CA PRO A 98 -2.80 19.75 -5.05
C PRO A 98 -4.06 19.90 -4.19
N ARG A 99 -4.71 18.79 -3.81
CA ARG A 99 -5.93 18.75 -2.98
C ARG A 99 -5.63 18.43 -1.51
N GLY A 100 -4.37 18.13 -1.17
CA GLY A 100 -3.99 17.71 0.18
C GLY A 100 -4.51 16.33 0.56
N ILE A 101 -4.91 15.50 -0.42
CA ILE A 101 -5.41 14.14 -0.16
C ILE A 101 -4.23 13.24 0.23
N LYS A 102 -4.34 12.55 1.37
CA LYS A 102 -3.32 11.62 1.86
C LYS A 102 -3.34 10.32 1.05
N VAL A 103 -2.19 9.94 0.51
CA VAL A 103 -2.02 8.70 -0.25
C VAL A 103 -0.96 7.82 0.38
N LEU A 104 -1.32 6.56 0.66
CA LEU A 104 -0.41 5.51 1.09
C LEU A 104 -0.22 4.52 -0.08
N VAL A 105 0.97 4.50 -0.67
CA VAL A 105 1.35 3.46 -1.63
C VAL A 105 1.74 2.23 -0.83
N ASN A 106 0.74 1.39 -0.54
CA ASN A 106 0.88 0.35 0.45
C ASN A 106 1.47 -0.95 -0.13
N HIS A 107 2.06 -1.80 0.74
CA HIS A 107 2.80 -3.04 0.41
C HIS A 107 3.60 -3.02 -0.91
N VAL A 108 4.47 -2.01 -1.07
CA VAL A 108 5.34 -1.92 -2.26
C VAL A 108 6.24 -3.15 -2.39
N PHE A 109 6.71 -3.39 -3.62
CA PHE A 109 7.51 -4.55 -4.03
C PHE A 109 6.74 -5.84 -4.15
N TYR A 110 5.61 -5.98 -3.45
CA TYR A 110 4.65 -7.03 -3.74
C TYR A 110 3.75 -6.64 -4.90
N LEU A 111 2.87 -5.67 -4.67
CA LEU A 111 2.05 -5.00 -5.66
C LEU A 111 1.90 -3.54 -5.22
N PRO A 112 2.44 -2.56 -5.97
CA PRO A 112 3.07 -2.72 -7.26
C PRO A 112 4.50 -3.28 -7.19
N ARG A 113 4.95 -3.99 -8.24
CA ARG A 113 6.35 -4.41 -8.40
C ARG A 113 7.15 -3.28 -9.03
N VAL A 114 7.87 -2.53 -8.20
CA VAL A 114 8.49 -1.24 -8.57
C VAL A 114 9.95 -1.16 -8.13
N ASP A 115 10.68 -0.22 -8.73
CA ASP A 115 12.06 0.11 -8.40
C ASP A 115 12.14 1.38 -7.52
N GLU A 116 13.36 1.77 -7.15
CA GLU A 116 13.61 2.96 -6.34
C GLU A 116 13.30 4.27 -7.09
N GLU A 117 13.39 4.29 -8.42
CA GLU A 117 13.03 5.50 -9.19
C GLU A 117 11.55 5.83 -8.99
N PHE A 118 10.70 4.80 -9.03
CA PHE A 118 9.28 4.94 -8.74
C PHE A 118 9.03 5.45 -7.31
N LEU A 119 9.73 4.91 -6.31
CA LEU A 119 9.58 5.38 -4.92
C LEU A 119 9.96 6.86 -4.79
N GLY A 120 11.01 7.30 -5.47
CA GLY A 120 11.37 8.72 -5.54
C GLY A 120 10.24 9.60 -6.09
N LYS A 121 9.49 9.12 -7.09
CA LYS A 121 8.30 9.81 -7.62
C LYS A 121 7.17 9.86 -6.58
N VAL A 122 6.95 8.79 -5.82
CA VAL A 122 5.97 8.75 -4.73
C VAL A 122 6.30 9.80 -3.66
N VAL A 123 7.55 9.82 -3.18
CA VAL A 123 8.01 10.77 -2.16
C VAL A 123 7.93 12.21 -2.68
N ALA A 124 8.37 12.47 -3.91
CA ALA A 124 8.27 13.80 -4.53
C ALA A 124 6.81 14.28 -4.69
N ALA A 125 5.86 13.34 -4.81
CA ALA A 125 4.44 13.64 -4.86
C ALA A 125 3.78 13.80 -3.48
N GLY A 126 4.51 13.54 -2.39
CA GLY A 126 4.00 13.61 -1.01
C GLY A 126 3.22 12.36 -0.58
N GLY A 127 3.33 11.26 -1.32
CA GLY A 127 2.79 9.97 -0.89
C GLY A 127 3.68 9.31 0.17
N LEU A 128 3.06 8.54 1.06
CA LEU A 128 3.77 7.64 1.98
C LEU A 128 3.92 6.26 1.35
N ILE A 129 4.98 5.56 1.69
CA ILE A 129 5.31 4.23 1.18
C ILE A 129 5.17 3.21 2.31
N GLU A 130 4.41 2.14 2.12
CA GLU A 130 4.34 1.06 3.11
C GLU A 130 5.19 -0.15 2.68
N ILE A 131 6.06 -0.61 3.57
CA ILE A 131 6.81 -1.85 3.43
C ILE A 131 6.27 -2.86 4.44
N VAL A 132 5.96 -4.07 3.97
CA VAL A 132 5.29 -5.08 4.78
C VAL A 132 6.15 -6.31 5.08
N SER A 133 6.05 -6.85 6.30
CA SER A 133 6.83 -8.02 6.71
C SER A 133 6.42 -9.32 6.02
N GLY A 134 5.15 -9.47 5.63
CA GLY A 134 4.62 -10.71 5.05
C GLY A 134 5.35 -11.13 3.78
N VAL A 135 5.79 -10.14 2.99
CA VAL A 135 6.59 -10.33 1.77
C VAL A 135 8.00 -10.79 2.11
N MET A 136 8.52 -10.41 3.28
CA MET A 136 9.89 -10.69 3.72
C MET A 136 10.05 -11.98 4.52
N LEU A 137 8.97 -12.46 5.14
CA LEU A 137 8.99 -13.64 6.01
C LEU A 137 8.57 -14.93 5.29
N VAL A 138 7.98 -14.83 4.09
CA VAL A 138 7.55 -15.99 3.31
C VAL A 138 8.46 -16.19 2.09
N PRO A 139 9.37 -17.18 2.11
CA PRO A 139 10.33 -17.41 1.03
C PRO A 139 9.70 -17.56 -0.37
N LYS A 140 8.48 -18.10 -0.46
CA LYS A 140 7.76 -18.22 -1.73
C LYS A 140 7.38 -16.86 -2.32
N LEU A 141 7.04 -15.88 -1.48
CA LEU A 141 6.73 -14.52 -1.93
C LEU A 141 8.00 -13.75 -2.29
N GLN A 142 9.14 -14.10 -1.69
CA GLN A 142 10.45 -13.52 -2.02
C GLN A 142 11.11 -14.09 -3.28
N LYS A 143 10.65 -15.24 -3.78
CA LYS A 143 11.37 -16.01 -4.82
C LYS A 143 11.74 -15.17 -6.05
N ASP A 144 10.89 -14.21 -6.41
CA ASP A 144 11.06 -13.34 -7.56
C ASP A 144 11.31 -11.86 -7.17
N LEU A 145 11.60 -11.59 -5.89
CA LEU A 145 11.80 -10.26 -5.34
C LEU A 145 13.26 -10.10 -4.87
N ASP A 146 13.98 -9.17 -5.48
CA ASP A 146 15.33 -8.78 -5.06
C ASP A 146 15.29 -7.83 -3.85
N TYR A 147 14.67 -8.27 -2.75
CA TYR A 147 14.44 -7.47 -1.56
C TYR A 147 15.04 -8.12 -0.31
N THR A 148 16.16 -7.57 0.14
CA THR A 148 16.85 -7.95 1.39
C THR A 148 16.63 -6.89 2.46
N TYR A 149 16.80 -7.24 3.74
CA TYR A 149 16.74 -6.26 4.83
C TYR A 149 17.70 -5.09 4.63
N SER A 150 18.94 -5.35 4.19
CA SER A 150 19.92 -4.31 3.89
C SER A 150 19.45 -3.36 2.79
N ARG A 151 18.79 -3.89 1.74
CA ARG A 151 18.21 -3.06 0.68
C ARG A 151 17.08 -2.19 1.23
N LEU A 152 16.15 -2.76 2.00
CA LEU A 152 15.05 -2.01 2.62
C LEU A 152 15.58 -0.86 3.49
N VAL A 153 16.58 -1.13 4.33
CA VAL A 153 17.22 -0.10 5.17
C VAL A 153 17.85 1.00 4.31
N ALA A 154 18.61 0.62 3.28
CA ALA A 154 19.22 1.60 2.37
C ALA A 154 18.17 2.46 1.65
N THR A 155 17.06 1.85 1.20
CA THR A 155 15.95 2.57 0.56
C THR A 155 15.27 3.55 1.53
N ILE A 156 14.97 3.13 2.77
CA ILE A 156 14.38 3.99 3.80
C ILE A 156 15.30 5.18 4.10
N GLN A 157 16.60 4.93 4.28
CA GLN A 157 17.58 5.98 4.58
C GLN A 157 17.79 6.93 3.40
N ARG A 158 17.72 6.42 2.15
CA ARG A 158 17.85 7.21 0.93
C ARG A 158 16.72 8.22 0.77
N PHE A 159 15.49 7.82 1.06
CA PHE A 159 14.28 8.62 0.82
C PHE A 159 13.69 9.27 2.08
N GLY A 160 14.33 9.06 3.23
CA GLY A 160 13.91 9.60 4.51
C GLY A 160 12.85 8.74 5.18
N ALA A 161 13.07 8.38 6.45
CA ALA A 161 12.16 7.55 7.23
C ALA A 161 10.77 8.18 7.43
N GLU A 162 10.65 9.51 7.34
CA GLU A 162 9.38 10.26 7.35
C GLU A 162 8.44 9.87 6.20
N SER A 163 8.97 9.31 5.12
CA SER A 163 8.22 8.92 3.93
C SER A 163 7.70 7.48 3.99
N PHE A 164 8.02 6.72 5.05
CA PHE A 164 7.74 5.28 5.13
C PHE A 164 6.85 4.89 6.31
N ILE A 165 6.09 3.82 6.10
CA ILE A 165 5.36 3.09 7.13
C ILE A 165 5.78 1.63 7.07
N LEU A 166 5.98 1.02 8.25
CA LEU A 166 6.17 -0.43 8.35
C LEU A 166 4.87 -1.08 8.82
N ALA A 167 4.42 -2.11 8.12
CA ALA A 167 3.26 -2.90 8.49
C ALA A 167 3.55 -4.40 8.34
N SER A 168 2.61 -5.26 8.73
CA SER A 168 2.82 -6.70 8.58
C SER A 168 2.29 -7.26 7.27
N ASP A 169 1.13 -6.76 6.83
CA ASP A 169 0.25 -7.50 5.91
C ASP A 169 0.03 -8.96 6.37
N GLY A 170 0.02 -9.14 7.70
CA GLY A 170 0.01 -10.42 8.39
C GLY A 170 -1.39 -10.94 8.70
N GLY A 171 -1.46 -12.16 9.23
CA GLY A 171 -2.70 -12.73 9.75
C GLY A 171 -3.48 -13.60 8.76
N SER A 172 -2.99 -13.75 7.53
CA SER A 172 -3.47 -14.82 6.66
C SER A 172 -2.99 -16.18 7.18
N VAL A 173 -3.78 -17.23 6.93
CA VAL A 173 -3.45 -18.62 7.30
C VAL A 173 -2.09 -19.08 6.75
N ASP A 174 -1.65 -18.46 5.66
CA ASP A 174 -0.41 -18.79 4.95
C ASP A 174 0.83 -18.13 5.55
N LEU A 175 0.65 -17.04 6.31
CA LEU A 175 1.76 -16.32 6.91
C LEU A 175 2.16 -16.90 8.28
N ALA A 176 1.42 -17.89 8.80
CA ALA A 176 1.62 -18.74 10.00
C ALA A 176 1.95 -18.04 11.34
N LEU A 177 2.28 -16.76 11.31
CA LEU A 177 2.66 -15.92 12.44
C LEU A 177 1.59 -14.86 12.64
N TRP A 178 1.29 -14.56 13.90
CA TRP A 178 0.42 -13.46 14.24
C TRP A 178 1.00 -12.12 13.78
N PRO A 179 0.16 -11.16 13.32
CA PRO A 179 0.63 -9.87 12.81
C PRO A 179 1.61 -9.14 13.74
N TYR A 180 1.33 -9.13 15.04
CA TYR A 180 2.18 -8.48 16.04
C TYR A 180 3.55 -9.14 16.14
N GLU A 181 3.61 -10.46 15.97
CA GLU A 181 4.84 -11.23 16.07
C GLU A 181 5.70 -11.11 14.81
N GLN A 182 5.05 -11.01 13.65
CA GLN A 182 5.71 -10.65 12.40
C GLN A 182 6.34 -9.25 12.50
N LEU A 183 5.61 -8.26 13.00
CA LEU A 183 6.14 -6.90 13.20
C LEU A 183 7.33 -6.88 14.15
N ARG A 184 7.25 -7.59 15.28
CA ARG A 184 8.35 -7.68 16.25
C ARG A 184 9.61 -8.28 15.63
N MET A 185 9.48 -9.37 14.87
CA MET A 185 10.61 -9.99 14.17
C MET A 185 11.16 -9.07 13.08
N PHE A 186 10.27 -8.45 12.30
CA PHE A 186 10.64 -7.55 11.21
C PHE A 186 11.44 -6.35 11.72
N ALA A 187 10.96 -5.70 12.78
CA ALA A 187 11.66 -4.62 13.46
C ALA A 187 13.07 -5.05 13.90
N ARG A 188 13.21 -6.23 14.51
CA ARG A 188 14.53 -6.73 14.94
C ARG A 188 15.48 -6.98 13.77
N LEU A 189 14.97 -7.52 12.66
CA LEU A 189 15.78 -7.79 11.47
C LEU A 189 16.23 -6.50 10.78
N LEU A 190 15.38 -5.47 10.74
CA LEU A 190 15.75 -4.15 10.23
C LEU A 190 16.80 -3.46 11.11
N LEU A 191 16.68 -3.52 12.44
CA LEU A 191 17.70 -3.00 13.36
C LEU A 191 19.05 -3.70 13.14
N ASN A 192 19.04 -5.03 13.03
CA ASN A 192 20.26 -5.80 12.74
C ASN A 192 20.87 -5.46 11.37
N ALA A 193 20.05 -5.06 10.40
CA ALA A 193 20.49 -4.63 9.08
C ALA A 193 20.95 -3.16 9.01
N GLY A 194 20.85 -2.41 10.12
CA GLY A 194 21.38 -1.05 10.24
C GLY A 194 20.34 0.07 10.26
N LEU A 195 19.04 -0.24 10.35
CA LEU A 195 18.03 0.79 10.62
C LEU A 195 18.25 1.33 12.04
N LYS A 196 18.22 2.65 12.22
CA LYS A 196 18.39 3.26 13.54
C LYS A 196 17.09 3.19 14.33
N GLU A 197 17.18 3.09 15.65
CA GLU A 197 15.99 3.07 16.52
C GLU A 197 15.03 4.26 16.31
N PRO A 198 15.49 5.52 16.12
CA PRO A 198 14.60 6.63 15.81
C PRO A 198 13.91 6.49 14.44
N GLU A 199 14.58 5.91 13.44
CA GLU A 199 14.01 5.65 12.11
C GLU A 199 12.92 4.56 12.20
N LEU A 200 13.17 3.52 13.02
CA LEU A 200 12.20 2.46 13.30
C LEU A 200 10.97 3.03 14.04
N ASP A 201 11.17 3.82 15.10
CA ASP A 201 10.06 4.43 15.84
C ASP A 201 9.22 5.35 14.95
N LEU A 202 9.90 6.12 14.08
CA LEU A 202 9.24 7.01 13.14
C LEU A 202 8.33 6.21 12.19
N THR A 203 8.86 5.17 11.55
CA THR A 203 8.16 4.39 10.52
C THR A 203 7.11 3.42 11.07
N LEU A 204 7.32 2.85 12.26
CA LEU A 204 6.44 1.83 12.83
C LEU A 204 5.34 2.43 13.71
N ARG A 205 5.57 3.60 14.32
CA ARG A 205 4.66 4.19 15.31
C ARG A 205 4.21 5.60 14.94
N THR A 206 5.15 6.51 14.71
CA THR A 206 4.83 7.94 14.58
C THR A 206 4.13 8.28 13.26
N ASN A 207 4.68 7.84 12.13
CA ASN A 207 4.10 8.09 10.80
C ASN A 207 2.70 7.50 10.64
N PRO A 208 2.45 6.20 10.96
CA PRO A 208 1.10 5.66 10.85
C PRO A 208 0.12 6.37 11.80
N ALA A 209 0.51 6.72 13.03
CA ALA A 209 -0.34 7.48 13.93
C ALA A 209 -0.71 8.86 13.36
N ARG A 210 0.26 9.62 12.85
CA ARG A 210 0.02 10.92 12.21
C ARG A 210 -0.86 10.82 10.97
N LEU A 211 -0.62 9.81 10.14
CA LEU A 211 -1.33 9.60 8.88
C LEU A 211 -2.85 9.54 9.08
N ILE A 212 -3.30 8.86 10.16
CA ILE A 212 -4.72 8.73 10.50
C ILE A 212 -5.17 9.63 11.67
N GLY A 213 -4.38 10.62 12.08
CA GLY A 213 -4.77 11.57 13.12
C GLY A 213 -4.93 10.96 14.52
N LEU A 214 -4.02 10.06 14.92
CA LEU A 214 -3.88 9.55 16.29
C LEU A 214 -2.77 10.30 17.07
N PRO A 215 -2.83 10.32 18.41
CA PRO A 215 -1.74 10.85 19.24
C PRO A 215 -0.42 10.11 19.01
N VAL A 216 0.69 10.83 19.13
CA VAL A 216 2.09 10.34 19.02
C VAL A 216 2.78 10.46 20.35
#